data_AF-A0ABD1EM86-F1
#
_entry.id   AF-A0ABD1EM86-F1
#
_cell.length_a   1.000
_cell.length_b   1.000
_cell.length_c   1.000
_cell.angle_alpha   90.00
_cell.angle_beta   90.00
_cell.angle_gamma   90.00
#
_symmetry.space_group_name_H-M   'P 1'
#
loop_
_entity.id
_entity.type
_entity.pdbx_description
1 polymer ?
#
loop_
_entity_poly.entity_id
_entity_poly.type
_entity_poly.pdbx_seq_one_letter_code
_entity_poly.pdbx_strand_id
1 'polypeptide(L)'
;MEIINANAATLSNFEVLKHLQKIKDSKRKHKGQLATITYETLRYLEETPCKDQTPQKIANCLKALQPFNLSKTEKLMLINTPPTTPLEIQLLVEESEEKLTEEQVQQILDILAEYFPFIVPEKIKVEENSN
;
A
#
# COMPACT_ATOMS: atom_id res chain seq x y z
N MET A 1 6.90 -16.38 27.62
CA MET A 1 6.95 -15.13 26.82
C MET A 1 5.76 -14.31 27.23
N GLU A 2 5.98 -13.05 27.61
CA GLU A 2 4.90 -12.10 27.88
C GLU A 2 4.96 -10.97 26.84
N ILE A 3 3.80 -10.52 26.40
CA ILE A 3 3.69 -9.46 25.38
C ILE A 3 3.78 -8.11 26.10
N ILE A 4 4.86 -7.37 25.85
CA ILE A 4 5.09 -6.05 26.46
C ILE A 4 4.27 -4.97 25.72
N ASN A 5 4.25 -5.02 24.39
CA ASN A 5 3.44 -4.14 23.56
C ASN A 5 2.91 -4.91 22.35
N ALA A 6 1.59 -4.98 22.22
CA ALA A 6 0.92 -5.67 21.12
C ALA A 6 1.03 -4.92 19.78
N ASN A 7 1.09 -3.59 19.80
CA ASN A 7 1.22 -2.76 18.60
C ASN A 7 2.37 -1.77 18.78
N ALA A 8 3.57 -2.22 18.44
CA ALA A 8 4.78 -1.41 18.57
C ALA A 8 5.00 -0.47 17.38
N ALA A 9 4.60 -0.89 16.17
CA ALA A 9 4.82 -0.12 14.94
C ALA A 9 3.88 -0.59 13.83
N THR A 10 3.58 0.33 12.91
CA THR A 10 2.98 0.03 11.61
C THR A 10 4.06 -0.05 10.55
N LEU A 11 3.93 -1.00 9.63
CA LEU A 11 4.88 -1.24 8.55
C LEU A 11 4.13 -1.20 7.22
N SER A 12 4.77 -0.62 6.21
CA SER A 12 4.27 -0.67 4.83
C SER A 12 4.56 -2.02 4.18
N ASN A 13 3.74 -2.37 3.20
CA ASN A 13 3.90 -3.58 2.38
C ASN A 13 5.29 -3.61 1.72
N PHE A 14 5.81 -2.44 1.31
CA PHE A 14 7.17 -2.30 0.78
C PHE A 14 8.25 -2.66 1.81
N GLU A 15 8.14 -2.18 3.06
CA GLU A 15 9.10 -2.50 4.12
C GLU A 15 9.09 -3.99 4.45
N VAL A 16 7.89 -4.59 4.52
CA VAL A 16 7.72 -6.03 4.73
C VAL A 16 8.34 -6.82 3.58
N LEU A 17 8.07 -6.45 2.31
CA LEU A 17 8.66 -7.08 1.14
C LEU A 17 10.21 -7.04 1.20
N LYS A 18 10.78 -5.87 1.47
CA LYS A 18 12.25 -5.71 1.59
C LYS A 18 12.83 -6.51 2.75
N HIS A 19 12.10 -6.61 3.87
CA HIS A 19 12.55 -7.39 5.01
C HIS A 19 12.54 -8.89 4.70
N LEU A 20 11.46 -9.41 4.10
CA LEU A 20 11.33 -10.81 3.71
C LEU A 20 12.34 -11.20 2.63
N GLN A 21 12.65 -10.32 1.68
CA GLN A 21 13.73 -10.52 0.69
C GLN A 21 15.09 -10.71 1.38
N LYS A 22 15.43 -9.87 2.38
CA LYS A 22 16.67 -10.03 3.16
C LYS A 22 16.71 -11.33 3.96
N ILE A 23 15.57 -11.79 4.49
CA ILE A 23 15.48 -13.08 5.19
C ILE A 23 15.72 -14.23 4.21
N LYS A 24 15.13 -14.18 3.00
CA LYS A 24 15.32 -15.18 1.95
C LYS A 24 16.77 -15.26 1.47
N ASP A 25 17.47 -14.12 1.35
CA ASP A 25 18.87 -14.05 0.91
C ASP A 25 19.86 -14.44 2.03
N SER A 26 19.39 -14.61 3.26
CA SER A 26 20.21 -15.05 4.39
C SER A 26 20.71 -16.48 4.16
N LYS A 27 21.98 -16.73 4.50
CA LYS A 27 22.64 -18.05 4.37
C LYS A 27 21.98 -19.16 5.21
N ARG A 28 21.06 -18.81 6.12
CA ARG A 28 20.29 -19.77 6.91
C ARG A 28 19.10 -20.26 6.09
N LYS A 29 19.17 -21.50 5.59
CA LYS A 29 18.00 -22.17 5.00
C LYS A 29 16.92 -22.35 6.07
N HIS A 30 15.89 -21.51 6.01
CA HIS A 30 14.69 -21.69 6.80
C HIS A 30 13.98 -22.96 6.33
N LYS A 31 13.65 -23.87 7.25
CA LYS A 31 12.95 -25.13 6.97
C LYS A 31 11.59 -25.13 7.68
N GLY A 32 10.61 -25.81 7.09
CA GLY A 32 9.27 -25.96 7.66
C GLY A 32 8.37 -24.74 7.44
N GLN A 33 7.46 -24.50 8.37
CA GLN A 33 6.36 -23.51 8.25
C GLN A 33 6.84 -22.09 7.90
N LEU A 34 7.98 -21.66 8.43
CA LEU A 34 8.53 -20.33 8.15
C LEU A 34 8.89 -20.14 6.67
N ALA A 35 9.37 -21.18 5.99
CA ALA A 35 9.69 -21.11 4.57
C ALA A 35 8.42 -20.96 3.73
N THR A 36 7.36 -21.69 4.08
CA THR A 36 6.05 -21.61 3.41
C THR A 36 5.44 -20.21 3.57
N ILE A 37 5.36 -19.70 4.81
CA ILE A 37 4.79 -18.38 5.09
C ILE A 37 5.60 -17.30 4.37
N THR A 38 6.93 -17.36 4.44
CA THR A 38 7.80 -16.38 3.74
C THR A 38 7.57 -16.41 2.23
N TYR A 39 7.44 -17.60 1.63
CA TYR A 39 7.21 -17.75 0.20
C TYR A 39 5.83 -17.23 -0.22
N GLU A 40 4.77 -17.63 0.49
CA GLU A 40 3.39 -17.19 0.19
C GLU A 40 3.23 -15.68 0.36
N THR A 41 3.77 -15.11 1.45
CA THR A 41 3.71 -13.66 1.68
C THR A 41 4.54 -12.90 0.65
N LEU A 42 5.74 -13.37 0.30
CA LEU A 42 6.54 -12.75 -0.77
C LEU A 42 5.81 -12.78 -2.09
N ARG A 43 5.21 -13.92 -2.46
CA ARG A 43 4.45 -14.06 -3.70
C ARG A 43 3.29 -13.07 -3.75
N TYR A 44 2.50 -12.98 -2.68
CA TYR A 44 1.40 -12.02 -2.60
C TYR A 44 1.92 -10.58 -2.77
N LEU A 45 2.97 -10.20 -2.03
CA LEU A 45 3.52 -8.84 -2.10
C LEU A 45 4.17 -8.52 -3.47
N GLU A 46 4.70 -9.52 -4.17
CA GLU A 46 5.22 -9.36 -5.54
C GLU A 46 4.13 -9.15 -6.60
N GLU A 47 2.90 -9.61 -6.32
CA GLU A 47 1.71 -9.38 -7.16
C GLU A 47 1.08 -7.99 -6.91
N THR A 48 1.41 -7.32 -5.80
CA THR A 48 0.93 -5.97 -5.46
C THR A 48 1.80 -4.86 -6.08
N PRO A 49 1.28 -3.62 -6.25
CA PRO A 49 2.05 -2.48 -6.78
C PRO A 49 3.24 -2.05 -5.90
N CYS A 50 3.40 -2.65 -4.72
CA CYS A 50 4.49 -2.37 -3.78
C CYS A 50 5.88 -2.78 -4.31
N LYS A 51 5.94 -3.70 -5.28
CA LYS A 51 7.20 -4.19 -5.87
C LYS A 51 8.01 -3.10 -6.57
N ASP A 52 7.34 -2.22 -7.29
CA ASP A 52 7.97 -1.16 -8.11
C ASP A 52 8.14 0.16 -7.33
N GLN A 53 7.76 0.18 -6.05
CA GLN A 53 7.95 1.33 -5.18
C GLN A 53 9.42 1.48 -4.77
N THR A 54 9.82 2.73 -4.49
CA THR A 54 11.13 3.03 -3.94
C THR A 54 11.01 3.85 -2.66
N PRO A 55 11.98 3.75 -1.73
CA PRO A 55 11.93 4.51 -0.47
C PRO A 55 11.83 6.02 -0.69
N GLN A 56 12.48 6.53 -1.76
CA GLN A 56 12.45 7.94 -2.13
C GLN A 56 11.06 8.38 -2.59
N LYS A 57 10.40 7.58 -3.45
CA LYS A 57 9.02 7.85 -3.90
C LYS A 57 8.04 7.85 -2.74
N ILE A 58 8.13 6.87 -1.84
CA ILE A 58 7.27 6.79 -0.65
C ILE A 58 7.48 8.02 0.25
N ALA A 59 8.73 8.39 0.53
CA ALA A 59 9.03 9.55 1.36
C ALA A 59 8.56 10.87 0.73
N ASN A 60 8.69 11.03 -0.58
CA ASN A 60 8.22 12.23 -1.29
C ASN A 60 6.69 12.27 -1.36
N CYS A 61 6.02 11.15 -1.61
CA CYS A 61 4.56 11.04 -1.56
C CYS A 61 4.04 11.39 -0.16
N LEU A 62 4.67 10.91 0.91
CA LEU A 62 4.29 11.25 2.28
C LEU A 62 4.42 12.75 2.59
N LYS A 63 5.42 13.43 2.02
CA LYS A 63 5.58 14.88 2.11
C LYS A 63 4.48 15.61 1.34
N ALA A 64 4.20 15.17 0.11
CA ALA A 64 3.12 15.71 -0.71
C ALA A 64 1.74 15.50 -0.06
N LEU A 65 1.57 14.44 0.74
CA LEU A 65 0.35 14.14 1.49
C LEU A 65 0.27 14.80 2.89
N GLN A 66 1.28 15.55 3.32
CA GLN A 66 1.22 16.29 4.59
C GLN A 66 0.13 17.38 4.68
N PRO A 67 -0.17 18.17 3.63
CA PRO A 67 -1.15 19.25 3.74
C PRO A 67 -2.59 18.73 3.83
N PHE A 68 -2.84 17.46 3.50
CA PHE A 68 -4.15 16.84 3.64
C PHE A 68 -4.33 16.30 5.07
N ASN A 69 -5.53 16.46 5.61
CA ASN A 69 -5.90 16.00 6.96
C ASN A 69 -6.12 14.47 7.01
N LEU A 70 -5.08 13.73 6.64
CA LEU A 70 -5.08 12.26 6.60
C LEU A 70 -4.37 11.68 7.84
N SER A 71 -4.99 10.66 8.43
CA SER A 71 -4.43 9.89 9.53
C SER A 71 -3.21 9.08 9.08
N LYS A 72 -2.41 8.60 10.06
CA LYS A 72 -1.24 7.77 9.77
C LYS A 72 -1.62 6.47 9.05
N THR A 73 -2.77 5.89 9.41
CA THR A 73 -3.29 4.65 8.83
C THR A 73 -3.79 4.87 7.41
N GLU A 74 -4.47 5.99 7.16
CA GLU A 74 -4.94 6.36 5.80
C GLU A 74 -3.75 6.59 4.87
N LYS A 75 -2.73 7.34 5.32
CA LYS A 75 -1.48 7.53 4.55
C LYS A 75 -0.80 6.19 4.23
N LEU A 76 -0.76 5.29 5.20
CA LEU A 76 -0.23 3.94 5.01
C LEU A 76 -1.04 3.15 3.98
N MET A 77 -2.37 3.28 4.01
CA MET A 77 -3.25 2.60 3.08
C MET A 77 -3.12 3.12 1.65
N LEU A 78 -3.01 4.43 1.47
CA LEU A 78 -2.74 5.04 0.17
C LEU A 78 -1.39 4.60 -0.42
N ILE A 79 -0.38 4.31 0.41
CA ILE A 79 0.91 3.81 -0.07
C ILE A 79 0.83 2.32 -0.42
N ASN A 80 0.14 1.52 0.40
CA ASN A 80 0.02 0.08 0.22
C ASN A 80 -0.88 -0.28 -0.97
N THR A 81 -1.99 0.43 -1.09
CA THR A 81 -3.00 0.28 -2.15
C THR A 81 -3.31 1.65 -2.72
N PRO A 82 -2.47 2.15 -3.63
CA PRO A 82 -2.63 3.47 -4.19
C PRO A 82 -3.88 3.54 -5.10
N PRO A 83 -4.87 4.39 -4.76
CA PRO A 83 -6.13 4.45 -5.48
C PRO A 83 -5.96 5.05 -6.88
N THR A 84 -6.76 4.56 -7.82
CA THR A 84 -6.84 5.07 -9.19
C THR A 84 -8.09 5.88 -9.47
N THR A 85 -9.10 5.72 -8.62
CA THR A 85 -10.41 6.37 -8.77
C THR A 85 -10.78 7.15 -7.50
N PRO A 86 -11.56 8.24 -7.62
CA PRO A 86 -12.08 8.96 -6.45
C PRO A 86 -12.89 8.06 -5.51
N LEU A 87 -13.62 7.09 -6.06
CA LEU A 87 -14.40 6.13 -5.29
C LEU A 87 -13.52 5.27 -4.38
N GLU A 88 -12.35 4.83 -4.85
CA GLU A 88 -11.41 4.10 -4.00
C GLU A 88 -10.89 4.96 -2.84
N ILE A 89 -10.67 6.26 -3.05
CA ILE A 89 -10.29 7.17 -1.95
C ILE A 89 -11.39 7.22 -0.89
N GLN A 90 -12.66 7.26 -1.30
CA GLN A 90 -13.78 7.26 -0.36
C GLN A 90 -13.85 5.98 0.48
N LEU A 91 -13.40 4.84 -0.07
CA LEU A 91 -13.33 3.57 0.65
C LEU A 91 -12.12 3.47 1.58
N LEU A 92 -11.00 4.13 1.24
CA LEU A 92 -9.76 4.09 2.01
C LEU A 92 -9.69 5.15 3.12
N VAL A 93 -10.41 6.26 2.97
CA VAL A 93 -10.42 7.39 3.91
C VAL A 93 -11.78 7.49 4.60
N GLU A 94 -11.79 7.28 5.91
CA GLU A 94 -13.01 7.41 6.71
C GLU A 94 -13.52 8.86 6.69
N GLU A 95 -14.84 9.04 6.52
CA GLU A 95 -15.48 10.36 6.46
C GLU A 95 -14.83 11.29 5.41
N SER A 96 -14.39 10.72 4.28
CA SER A 96 -13.70 11.44 3.22
C SER A 96 -14.48 12.65 2.71
N GLU A 97 -15.82 12.59 2.64
CA GLU A 97 -16.68 13.69 2.20
C GLU A 97 -16.69 14.89 3.16
N GLU A 98 -16.44 14.67 4.45
CA GLU A 98 -16.34 15.73 5.45
C GLU A 98 -14.91 16.28 5.57
N LYS A 99 -13.91 15.44 5.31
CA LYS A 99 -12.49 15.76 5.49
C LYS A 99 -11.82 16.33 4.24
N LEU A 100 -12.30 15.97 3.05
CA LEU A 100 -11.67 16.28 1.77
C LEU A 100 -12.69 16.89 0.81
N THR A 101 -12.29 17.95 0.10
CA THR A 101 -13.07 18.46 -1.02
C THR A 101 -12.81 17.64 -2.29
N GLU A 102 -13.72 17.70 -3.26
CA GLU A 102 -13.55 17.04 -4.56
C GLU A 102 -12.22 17.45 -5.24
N GLU A 103 -11.83 18.73 -5.11
CA GLU A 103 -10.56 19.24 -5.62
C GLU A 103 -9.36 18.59 -4.92
N GLN A 104 -9.42 18.40 -3.60
CA GLN A 104 -8.36 17.74 -2.84
C GLN A 104 -8.26 16.25 -3.18
N VAL A 105 -9.39 15.58 -3.40
CA VAL A 105 -9.43 14.19 -3.86
C VAL A 105 -8.71 14.07 -5.21
N GLN A 106 -8.99 14.98 -6.15
CA GLN A 106 -8.31 14.99 -7.44
C GLN A 106 -6.81 15.27 -7.29
N GLN A 107 -6.42 16.22 -6.43
CA GLN A 107 -5.01 16.48 -6.15
C GLN A 107 -4.28 15.27 -5.57
N ILE A 108 -4.92 14.50 -4.68
CA ILE A 108 -4.36 13.28 -4.12
C ILE A 108 -4.15 12.24 -5.23
N LEU A 109 -5.12 12.06 -6.13
CA LEU A 109 -4.97 11.16 -7.29
C LEU A 109 -3.81 11.58 -8.20
N ASP A 110 -3.69 12.88 -8.48
CA ASP A 110 -2.62 13.40 -9.33
C ASP A 110 -1.23 13.18 -8.69
N ILE A 111 -1.11 13.43 -7.38
CA ILE A 111 0.10 13.14 -6.60
C ILE A 111 0.43 11.64 -6.68
N LEU A 112 -0.55 10.77 -6.44
CA LEU A 112 -0.34 9.33 -6.48
C LEU A 112 0.06 8.85 -7.88
N ALA A 113 -0.55 9.38 -8.93
CA ALA A 113 -0.20 9.07 -10.31
C ALA A 113 1.23 9.51 -10.66
N GLU A 114 1.69 10.66 -10.14
CA GLU A 114 3.06 11.15 -10.33
C GLU A 114 4.09 10.22 -9.66
N TYR A 115 3.87 9.84 -8.41
CA TYR A 115 4.83 9.02 -7.66
C TYR A 115 4.74 7.52 -7.99
N PHE A 116 3.55 7.04 -8.35
CA PHE A 116 3.25 5.64 -8.62
C PHE A 116 2.68 5.42 -10.04
N PRO A 117 3.47 5.68 -11.10
CA PRO A 117 2.99 5.61 -12.49
C PRO A 117 2.69 4.19 -12.98
N PHE A 118 2.98 3.16 -12.18
CA PHE A 118 2.81 1.75 -12.53
C PHE A 118 1.40 1.23 -12.25
N ILE A 119 0.57 2.02 -11.57
CA ILE A 119 -0.81 1.66 -11.28
C ILE A 119 -1.63 2.09 -12.49
N VAL A 120 -1.90 1.13 -13.36
CA VAL A 120 -2.86 1.33 -14.45
C VAL A 120 -4.24 1.23 -13.81
N PRO A 121 -5.18 2.17 -14.06
CA PRO A 121 -6.56 1.99 -13.63
C PRO A 121 -7.04 0.65 -14.15
N GLU A 122 -7.39 -0.24 -13.22
CA GLU A 122 -7.98 -1.52 -13.56
C GLU A 122 -9.25 -1.19 -14.33
N LYS A 123 -9.22 -1.39 -15.67
CA LYS A 123 -10.43 -1.27 -16.47
C LYS A 123 -11.41 -2.23 -15.83
N ILE A 124 -12.47 -1.66 -15.25
CA ILE A 124 -13.63 -2.39 -14.75
C ILE A 124 -13.97 -3.40 -15.84
N LYS A 125 -13.68 -4.69 -15.59
CA LYS A 125 -14.28 -5.76 -16.36
C LYS A 125 -15.74 -5.73 -15.95
N VAL A 126 -16.52 -4.94 -16.68
CA VAL A 126 -17.96 -5.09 -16.71
C VAL A 126 -18.16 -6.50 -17.24
N GLU A 127 -18.34 -7.46 -16.34
CA GLU A 127 -18.95 -8.73 -16.71
C GLU A 127 -20.37 -8.39 -17.16
N GLU A 128 -20.51 -8.12 -18.46
CA GLU A 128 -21.76 -8.30 -19.19
C GLU A 128 -22.13 -9.79 -19.10
N ASN A 129 -22.68 -10.21 -17.97
CA ASN A 129 -23.51 -11.41 -17.95
C ASN A 129 -24.88 -11.03 -18.50
N SER A 130 -24.93 -10.98 -19.83
CA SER A 130 -26.14 -11.31 -20.58
C SER A 130 -26.42 -12.80 -20.39
N ASN A 131 -27.54 -13.13 -19.75
CA ASN A 131 -28.51 -14.16 -20.18
C ASN A 131 -29.67 -14.25 -19.18
#